data_AF-A0A8K0PTG5-F1
#
_entry.id   AF-A0A8K0PTG5-F1
#
_cell.length_a   1.000
_cell.length_b   1.000
_cell.length_c   1.000
_cell.angle_alpha   90.00
_cell.angle_beta   90.00
_cell.angle_gamma   90.00
#
_symmetry.space_group_name_H-M   'P 1'
#
loop_
_entity.id
_entity.type
_entity.pdbx_description
1 polymer ?
#
loop_
_entity_poly.entity_id
_entity_poly.type
_entity_poly.pdbx_seq_one_letter_code
_entity_poly.pdbx_strand_id
1 'polypeptide(L)'
;MEIPDSISLGVEVEFLTAQYKEKDAQVLDQDHRWACDPPSEDPYTVPSPAGPHYWAEMASVMQGCEALATAHLPTGCPYPSKSDPLNPIAHDAPADSILELPDFSRIRVWNKEAALSKDGIVSRADYWFMVREAHISVDVRKLPEKSPSTKYNWHGTELNSPVLTRPEEFKYGLPSLKRSLDAIQNNVKVSLNESCGLHLHVNQSGKLRQDTAKRIACLVLLLEEPLLYQISHPHRGKSPFCVRISTDSKAVMDESWIPELVGDGAMQMEALDKVMKSFEDSNKVDKKILQAMKRIYAQAGLESIRSILKKFDEGPVRTTRRCGLVVSRNDTLEFRYPASTFDSEYIAAWGQLVRHIFALAMKPADEFSQILCRVYELVAQDKAAGWEAAMEAIEFTDVGPEKWKKWISEFDGPLKDLDQQGIMPPRPRMALD
;
A
#
# COMPACT_ATOMS: atom_id res chain seq x y z
N MET A 1 -12.72 -20.50 0.50
CA MET A 1 -12.89 -20.38 -0.97
C MET A 1 -11.52 -20.49 -1.60
N GLU A 2 -11.36 -21.13 -2.76
CA GLU A 2 -10.05 -21.16 -3.45
C GLU A 2 -9.82 -19.85 -4.20
N ILE A 3 -8.73 -19.14 -3.87
CA ILE A 3 -8.32 -17.91 -4.57
C ILE A 3 -7.56 -18.32 -5.84
N PRO A 4 -7.98 -17.89 -7.05
CA PRO A 4 -7.28 -18.25 -8.28
C PRO A 4 -5.80 -17.84 -8.25
N ASP A 5 -4.90 -18.77 -8.64
CA ASP A 5 -3.46 -18.51 -8.77
C ASP A 5 -3.14 -17.37 -9.74
N SER A 6 -4.07 -17.05 -10.65
CA SER A 6 -3.95 -15.90 -11.56
C SER A 6 -3.96 -14.54 -10.86
N ILE A 7 -4.39 -14.45 -9.59
CA ILE A 7 -4.44 -13.20 -8.83
C ILE A 7 -3.07 -12.93 -8.20
N SER A 8 -2.40 -11.92 -8.74
CA SER A 8 -1.10 -11.44 -8.28
C SER A 8 -1.21 -10.33 -7.24
N LEU A 9 -0.15 -10.18 -6.43
CA LEU A 9 -0.03 -9.16 -5.39
C LEU A 9 1.29 -8.39 -5.54
N GLY A 10 1.22 -7.07 -5.50
CA GLY A 10 2.34 -6.18 -5.21
C GLY A 10 2.15 -5.56 -3.83
N VAL A 11 3.25 -5.33 -3.11
CA VAL A 11 3.26 -4.75 -1.76
C VAL A 11 4.19 -3.54 -1.76
N GLU A 12 3.70 -2.40 -1.28
CA GLU A 12 4.51 -1.20 -1.04
C GLU A 12 4.48 -0.90 0.47
N VAL A 13 5.65 -0.90 1.11
CA VAL A 13 5.81 -0.61 2.54
C VAL A 13 6.58 0.70 2.70
N GLU A 14 5.91 1.74 3.18
CA GLU A 14 6.53 3.03 3.48
C GLU A 14 7.10 3.06 4.91
N PHE A 15 8.28 3.63 5.12
CA PHE A 15 8.90 3.74 6.44
C PHE A 15 9.94 4.87 6.48
N LEU A 16 10.46 5.15 7.68
CA LEU A 16 11.53 6.11 7.90
C LEU A 16 12.87 5.41 8.04
N THR A 17 13.92 5.97 7.45
CA THR A 17 15.31 5.57 7.63
C THR A 17 16.11 6.68 8.31
N ALA A 18 17.03 6.30 9.20
CA ALA A 18 17.84 7.25 9.95
C ALA A 18 19.16 7.60 9.26
N GLN A 19 19.60 8.84 9.43
CA GLN A 19 20.93 9.34 9.11
C GLN A 19 21.51 10.10 10.31
N TYR A 20 22.80 9.94 10.60
CA TYR A 20 23.45 10.68 11.67
C TYR A 20 23.44 12.19 11.39
N LYS A 21 23.22 12.99 12.43
CA LYS A 21 23.29 14.46 12.34
C LYS A 21 24.73 14.97 12.27
N GLU A 22 25.64 14.33 13.01
CA GLU A 22 27.05 14.72 13.13
C GLU A 22 27.94 13.47 13.19
N LYS A 23 29.20 13.56 12.75
CA LYS A 23 30.10 12.40 12.62
C LYS A 23 30.40 11.78 13.98
N ASP A 24 30.49 12.60 15.01
CA ASP A 24 30.78 12.17 16.38
C ASP A 24 29.60 11.45 17.05
N ALA A 25 28.38 11.56 16.50
CA ALA A 25 27.20 10.87 17.00
C ALA A 25 27.25 9.33 16.76
N GLN A 26 28.11 8.85 15.85
CA GLN A 26 28.34 7.41 15.61
C GLN A 26 28.97 6.69 16.81
N VAL A 27 29.88 7.35 17.53
CA VAL A 27 30.74 6.71 18.53
C VAL A 27 29.97 6.35 19.81
N LEU A 28 28.82 7.00 20.04
CA LEU A 28 28.01 6.83 21.26
C LEU A 28 26.84 5.86 21.09
N ASP A 29 26.64 5.32 19.90
CA ASP A 29 25.50 4.44 19.62
C ASP A 29 25.89 2.96 19.68
N GLN A 30 25.34 2.24 20.65
CA GLN A 30 25.56 0.80 20.84
C GLN A 30 24.79 -0.05 19.81
N ASP A 31 23.89 0.54 19.03
CA ASP A 31 23.17 -0.13 17.96
C ASP A 31 23.93 0.01 16.63
N HIS A 32 24.61 -1.06 16.22
CA HIS A 32 25.46 -1.12 15.03
C HIS A 32 24.71 -1.11 13.69
N ARG A 33 23.37 -1.09 13.70
CA ARG A 33 22.59 -0.94 12.47
C ARG A 33 22.91 0.39 11.80
N TRP A 34 22.94 0.37 10.47
CA TRP A 34 23.35 1.51 9.69
C TRP A 34 22.50 2.75 9.96
N ALA A 35 23.22 3.86 10.11
CA ALA A 35 22.75 5.21 9.82
C ALA A 35 23.89 5.91 9.04
N CYS A 36 23.53 6.65 8.00
CA CYS A 36 24.51 7.27 7.10
C CYS A 36 25.43 8.26 7.83
N ASP A 37 26.67 8.42 7.36
CA ASP A 37 27.51 9.56 7.73
C ASP A 37 26.73 10.86 7.46
N PRO A 38 26.89 11.90 8.31
CA PRO A 38 26.36 13.19 7.98
C PRO A 38 27.05 13.69 6.71
N PRO A 39 26.33 14.44 5.85
CA PRO A 39 26.98 15.15 4.76
C PRO A 39 28.12 16.03 5.30
N SER A 40 29.15 16.25 4.49
CA SER A 40 30.37 16.99 4.88
C SER A 40 30.12 18.45 5.29
N GLU A 41 28.95 18.99 4.99
CA GLU A 41 28.47 20.31 5.38
C GLU A 41 27.01 20.19 5.85
N ASP A 42 26.58 21.10 6.74
CA ASP A 42 25.19 21.19 7.17
C ASP A 42 24.28 21.31 5.93
N PRO A 43 23.49 20.28 5.60
CA PRO A 43 22.67 20.25 4.39
C PRO A 43 21.54 21.28 4.47
N TYR A 44 21.34 21.96 5.59
CA TYR A 44 20.32 22.99 5.77
C TYR A 44 20.82 24.41 5.48
N THR A 45 22.12 24.59 5.17
CA THR A 45 22.74 25.91 4.94
C THR A 45 23.13 26.20 3.48
N VAL A 46 23.13 25.19 2.60
CA VAL A 46 23.58 25.34 1.21
C VAL A 46 22.40 25.31 0.22
N PRO A 47 22.13 26.41 -0.50
CA PRO A 47 21.11 26.43 -1.56
C PRO A 47 21.64 25.70 -2.80
N SER A 48 21.34 24.41 -2.93
CA SER A 48 21.58 23.66 -4.17
C SER A 48 20.34 23.64 -5.07
N PRO A 49 20.48 23.81 -6.40
CA PRO A 49 19.37 23.69 -7.34
C PRO A 49 18.77 22.26 -7.43
N ALA A 50 19.47 21.23 -6.93
CA ALA A 50 18.95 19.87 -6.73
C ALA A 50 18.60 19.56 -5.26
N GLY A 51 18.98 20.46 -4.33
CA GLY A 51 18.85 20.31 -2.89
C GLY A 51 19.88 19.34 -2.27
N PRO A 52 20.61 19.71 -1.20
CA PRO A 52 21.51 18.81 -0.48
C PRO A 52 20.81 17.60 0.18
N HIS A 53 19.48 17.65 0.37
CA HIS A 53 18.68 16.57 0.94
C HIS A 53 18.45 15.38 -0.02
N TYR A 54 18.53 15.62 -1.33
CA TYR A 54 18.31 14.57 -2.31
C TYR A 54 19.34 13.43 -2.16
N TRP A 55 20.60 13.77 -1.86
CA TRP A 55 21.67 12.78 -1.71
C TRP A 55 21.56 11.95 -0.44
N ALA A 56 21.16 12.58 0.67
CA ALA A 56 20.87 11.89 1.92
C ALA A 56 19.75 10.84 1.74
N GLU A 57 18.65 11.22 1.09
CA GLU A 57 17.55 10.31 0.76
C GLU A 57 18.04 9.14 -0.14
N MET A 58 18.94 9.41 -1.12
CA MET A 58 19.51 8.36 -1.98
C MET A 58 20.47 7.43 -1.24
N ALA A 59 21.19 7.91 -0.22
CA ALA A 59 22.04 7.06 0.61
C ALA A 59 21.19 6.06 1.43
N SER A 60 20.05 6.51 1.97
CA SER A 60 19.08 5.61 2.61
C SER A 60 18.56 4.53 1.67
N VAL A 61 18.24 4.90 0.42
CA VAL A 61 17.81 3.95 -0.62
C VAL A 61 18.92 2.92 -0.89
N MET A 62 20.17 3.39 -1.06
CA MET A 62 21.33 2.51 -1.27
C MET A 62 21.51 1.51 -0.13
N GLN A 63 21.45 1.96 1.12
CA GLN A 63 21.61 1.05 2.24
C GLN A 63 20.49 0.01 2.31
N GLY A 64 19.25 0.43 2.05
CA GLY A 64 18.13 -0.50 1.91
C GLY A 64 18.43 -1.57 0.86
N CYS A 65 18.99 -1.17 -0.29
CA CYS A 65 19.38 -2.11 -1.33
C CYS A 65 20.47 -3.09 -0.87
N GLU A 66 21.51 -2.61 -0.19
CA GLU A 66 22.60 -3.46 0.32
C GLU A 66 22.12 -4.45 1.39
N ALA A 67 21.22 -4.02 2.28
CA ALA A 67 20.62 -4.89 3.29
C ALA A 67 19.85 -6.04 2.63
N LEU A 68 19.02 -5.75 1.62
CA LEU A 68 18.29 -6.77 0.86
C LEU A 68 19.23 -7.66 0.05
N ALA A 69 20.25 -7.09 -0.59
CA ALA A 69 21.22 -7.83 -1.38
C ALA A 69 22.02 -8.83 -0.52
N THR A 70 22.38 -8.45 0.70
CA THR A 70 23.04 -9.33 1.69
C THR A 70 22.15 -10.49 2.12
N ALA A 71 20.82 -10.31 2.06
CA ALA A 71 19.85 -11.38 2.25
C ALA A 71 19.58 -12.20 0.97
N HIS A 72 20.43 -12.07 -0.06
CA HIS A 72 20.35 -12.76 -1.35
C HIS A 72 19.04 -12.50 -2.11
N LEU A 73 18.41 -11.34 -1.89
CA LEU A 73 17.21 -10.95 -2.63
C LEU A 73 17.60 -10.24 -3.94
N PRO A 74 16.85 -10.46 -5.04
CA PRO A 74 16.99 -9.64 -6.24
C PRO A 74 16.47 -8.25 -5.91
N THR A 75 17.35 -7.26 -6.00
CA THR A 75 17.06 -5.92 -5.49
C THR A 75 17.43 -4.86 -6.51
N GLY A 76 16.70 -3.74 -6.51
CA GLY A 76 17.07 -2.60 -7.33
C GLY A 76 16.58 -1.26 -6.81
N CYS A 77 17.04 -0.19 -7.45
CA CYS A 77 16.59 1.16 -7.21
C CYS A 77 16.73 2.03 -8.48
N PRO A 78 16.07 3.20 -8.55
CA PRO A 78 16.21 4.10 -9.69
C PRO A 78 17.65 4.59 -9.85
N TYR A 79 18.22 4.47 -11.05
CA TYR A 79 19.51 5.05 -11.38
C TYR A 79 19.32 6.45 -11.99
N PRO A 80 20.11 7.47 -11.60
CA PRO A 80 19.92 8.83 -12.08
C PRO A 80 20.09 8.93 -13.61
N SER A 81 19.25 9.74 -14.26
CA SER A 81 19.31 9.96 -15.71
C SER A 81 20.53 10.79 -16.14
N LYS A 82 21.03 11.67 -15.26
CA LYS A 82 22.27 12.43 -15.44
C LYS A 82 23.37 11.84 -14.58
N SER A 83 24.58 11.77 -15.13
CA SER A 83 25.76 11.41 -14.35
C SER A 83 25.98 12.47 -13.28
N ASP A 84 25.84 12.07 -12.02
CA ASP A 84 26.16 12.91 -10.88
C ASP A 84 27.14 12.14 -9.99
N PRO A 85 28.41 12.56 -9.92
CA PRO A 85 29.42 11.87 -9.14
C PRO A 85 29.15 11.93 -7.64
N LEU A 86 28.27 12.84 -7.17
CA LEU A 86 27.89 12.94 -5.76
C LEU A 86 26.68 12.07 -5.40
N ASN A 87 25.99 11.46 -6.38
CA ASN A 87 24.87 10.58 -6.11
C ASN A 87 25.38 9.22 -5.59
N PRO A 88 25.04 8.81 -4.35
CA PRO A 88 25.46 7.51 -3.80
C PRO A 88 25.06 6.31 -4.67
N ILE A 89 23.96 6.40 -5.42
CA ILE A 89 23.52 5.35 -6.33
C ILE A 89 24.40 5.25 -7.58
N ALA A 90 24.94 6.36 -8.07
CA ALA A 90 25.82 6.37 -9.24
C ALA A 90 27.30 6.20 -8.89
N HIS A 91 27.69 6.63 -7.68
CA HIS A 91 29.05 6.52 -7.18
C HIS A 91 29.47 5.03 -7.13
N ASP A 92 30.58 4.72 -7.79
CA ASP A 92 31.17 3.38 -7.91
C ASP A 92 30.22 2.26 -8.37
N ALA A 93 29.12 2.58 -9.08
CA ALA A 93 28.23 1.55 -9.62
C ALA A 93 28.95 0.73 -10.71
N PRO A 94 29.12 -0.60 -10.54
CA PRO A 94 29.67 -1.44 -11.59
C PRO A 94 28.81 -1.35 -12.85
N ALA A 95 29.43 -1.27 -14.03
CA ALA A 95 28.69 -1.11 -15.29
C ALA A 95 27.67 -2.23 -15.52
N ASP A 96 27.95 -3.44 -15.04
CA ASP A 96 27.08 -4.61 -15.17
C ASP A 96 25.95 -4.65 -14.12
N SER A 97 25.93 -3.72 -13.17
CA SER A 97 24.85 -3.53 -12.19
C SER A 97 23.78 -2.53 -12.68
N ILE A 98 23.98 -1.90 -13.85
CA ILE A 98 23.08 -0.89 -14.40
C ILE A 98 22.30 -1.50 -15.55
N LEU A 99 20.97 -1.49 -15.45
CA LEU A 99 20.07 -1.99 -16.49
C LEU A 99 19.22 -0.86 -17.05
N GLU A 100 19.02 -0.87 -18.36
CA GLU A 100 18.09 0.03 -19.06
C GLU A 100 16.75 -0.68 -19.24
N LEU A 101 15.67 0.01 -18.86
CA LEU A 101 14.31 -0.47 -18.94
C LEU A 101 13.68 -0.07 -20.29
N PRO A 102 12.57 -0.72 -20.71
CA PRO A 102 11.90 -0.39 -21.97
C PRO A 102 11.41 1.06 -22.10
N ASP A 103 11.24 1.77 -20.98
CA ASP A 103 10.86 3.18 -20.92
C ASP A 103 12.08 4.13 -20.95
N PHE A 104 13.27 3.61 -21.27
CA PHE A 104 14.57 4.30 -21.26
C PHE A 104 15.01 4.79 -19.87
N SER A 105 14.28 4.44 -18.80
CA SER A 105 14.76 4.67 -17.46
C SER A 105 15.84 3.65 -17.11
N ARG A 106 16.77 4.02 -16.23
CA ARG A 106 17.84 3.13 -15.77
C ARG A 106 17.60 2.74 -14.33
N ILE A 107 17.99 1.53 -13.97
CA ILE A 107 17.98 1.02 -12.60
C ILE A 107 19.35 0.47 -12.24
N ARG A 108 19.71 0.58 -10.96
CA ARG A 108 20.82 -0.15 -10.37
C ARG A 108 20.26 -1.41 -9.73
N VAL A 109 20.92 -2.55 -9.92
CA VAL A 109 20.46 -3.85 -9.43
C VAL A 109 21.56 -4.63 -8.72
N TRP A 110 21.13 -5.51 -7.82
CA TRP A 110 21.93 -6.49 -7.11
C TRP A 110 21.30 -7.87 -7.25
N ASN A 111 22.11 -8.92 -7.22
CA ASN A 111 21.67 -10.31 -7.38
C ASN A 111 20.77 -10.51 -8.61
N LYS A 112 21.15 -9.91 -9.75
CA LYS A 112 20.34 -9.87 -10.97
C LYS A 112 20.01 -11.27 -11.51
N GLU A 113 20.88 -12.24 -11.26
CA GLU A 113 20.71 -13.64 -11.66
C GLU A 113 19.58 -14.31 -10.88
N ALA A 114 19.22 -13.81 -9.71
CA ALA A 114 18.09 -14.29 -8.92
C ALA A 114 16.73 -13.72 -9.38
N ALA A 115 16.73 -12.69 -10.24
CA ALA A 115 15.53 -12.14 -10.84
C ALA A 115 15.06 -13.04 -12.00
N LEU A 116 13.82 -13.52 -11.93
CA LEU A 116 13.23 -14.35 -12.98
C LEU A 116 12.71 -13.48 -14.14
N SER A 117 13.56 -13.08 -15.08
CA SER A 117 13.04 -12.56 -16.36
C SER A 117 12.66 -13.75 -17.25
N LYS A 118 11.36 -13.96 -17.51
CA LYS A 118 10.88 -15.05 -18.38
C LYS A 118 11.14 -14.81 -19.87
N ASP A 119 11.26 -13.54 -20.27
CA ASP A 119 11.30 -13.13 -21.68
C ASP A 119 12.57 -12.32 -22.04
N GLY A 120 13.56 -12.25 -21.14
CA GLY A 120 14.76 -11.43 -21.31
C GLY A 120 14.53 -9.93 -21.11
N ILE A 121 13.27 -9.50 -20.92
CA ILE A 121 12.89 -8.11 -20.64
C ILE A 121 12.95 -7.88 -19.13
N VAL A 122 13.79 -6.93 -18.71
CA VAL A 122 13.94 -6.52 -17.32
C VAL A 122 12.83 -5.54 -16.96
N SER A 123 12.15 -5.76 -15.84
CA SER A 123 11.18 -4.84 -15.26
C SER A 123 11.50 -4.52 -13.81
N ARG A 124 11.08 -3.34 -13.31
CA ARG A 124 11.14 -3.01 -11.87
C ARG A 124 10.35 -4.02 -11.04
N ALA A 125 9.29 -4.56 -11.62
CA ALA A 125 8.40 -5.55 -11.00
C ALA A 125 9.07 -6.92 -10.75
N ASP A 126 10.31 -7.13 -11.18
CA ASP A 126 11.06 -8.37 -10.96
C ASP A 126 11.96 -8.29 -9.70
N TYR A 127 12.07 -7.12 -9.08
CA TYR A 127 13.00 -6.83 -7.99
C TYR A 127 12.27 -6.34 -6.74
N TRP A 128 12.87 -6.58 -5.57
CA TRP A 128 12.61 -5.79 -4.37
C TRP A 128 13.19 -4.40 -4.59
N PHE A 129 12.32 -3.41 -4.75
CA PHE A 129 12.68 -2.13 -5.33
C PHE A 129 12.58 -1.01 -4.28
N MET A 130 13.72 -0.39 -3.97
CA MET A 130 13.80 0.69 -2.98
C MET A 130 13.65 2.05 -3.66
N VAL A 131 12.78 2.89 -3.11
CA VAL A 131 12.59 4.28 -3.58
C VAL A 131 12.50 5.25 -2.40
N ARG A 132 12.69 6.53 -2.68
CA ARG A 132 12.46 7.60 -1.70
C ARG A 132 10.98 7.92 -1.61
N GLU A 133 10.51 8.23 -0.41
CA GLU A 133 9.17 8.77 -0.20
C GLU A 133 9.24 10.23 0.28
N ALA A 134 9.04 11.13 -0.68
CA ALA A 134 9.27 12.55 -0.49
C ALA A 134 8.24 13.19 0.45
N HIS A 135 6.98 12.73 0.44
CA HIS A 135 5.94 13.36 1.26
C HIS A 135 6.19 13.11 2.75
N ILE A 136 6.53 11.87 3.11
CA ILE A 136 6.91 11.50 4.49
C ILE A 136 8.13 12.31 4.95
N SER A 137 9.15 12.42 4.07
CA SER A 137 10.35 13.23 4.36
C SER A 137 10.02 14.71 4.60
N VAL A 138 9.03 15.26 3.89
CA VAL A 138 8.56 16.64 4.12
C VAL A 138 7.80 16.76 5.45
N ASP A 139 6.96 15.78 5.78
CA ASP A 139 6.16 15.79 7.02
C ASP A 139 7.05 15.81 8.26
N VAL A 140 8.00 14.87 8.37
CA VAL A 140 8.90 14.80 9.54
C VAL A 140 9.78 16.03 9.70
N ARG A 141 10.05 16.76 8.61
CA ARG A 141 10.80 18.03 8.65
C ARG A 141 9.95 19.18 9.16
N LYS A 142 8.68 19.25 8.75
CA LYS A 142 7.78 20.34 9.14
C LYS A 142 7.21 20.16 10.54
N LEU A 143 7.07 18.91 10.98
CA LEU A 143 6.44 18.51 12.22
C LEU A 143 7.44 17.68 13.02
N PRO A 144 8.33 18.31 13.82
CA PRO A 144 9.35 17.61 14.60
C PRO A 144 8.78 16.52 15.53
N GLU A 145 7.53 16.65 15.97
CA GLU A 145 6.80 15.64 16.75
C GLU A 145 6.61 14.32 16.00
N LYS A 146 6.66 14.33 14.67
CA LYS A 146 6.61 13.12 13.81
C LYS A 146 7.97 12.47 13.61
N SER A 147 9.04 13.08 14.15
CA SER A 147 10.39 12.51 14.10
C SER A 147 10.58 11.51 15.23
N PRO A 148 10.95 10.25 14.95
CA PRO A 148 11.10 9.20 15.97
C PRO A 148 12.17 9.48 17.02
N SER A 149 13.13 10.34 16.70
CA SER A 149 14.20 10.74 17.61
C SER A 149 14.87 12.02 17.11
N THR A 150 15.33 12.85 18.06
CA THR A 150 16.15 14.02 17.77
C THR A 150 17.61 13.70 17.44
N LYS A 151 18.05 12.45 17.62
CA LYS A 151 19.43 12.01 17.36
C LYS A 151 19.78 11.92 15.86
N TYR A 152 18.76 11.76 15.02
CA TYR A 152 18.92 11.49 13.60
C TYR A 152 18.16 12.48 12.74
N ASN A 153 18.57 12.58 11.48
CA ASN A 153 17.72 13.06 10.41
C ASN A 153 16.96 11.86 9.84
N TRP A 154 15.65 12.02 9.63
CA TRP A 154 14.77 10.94 9.18
C TRP A 154 14.27 11.19 7.77
N HIS A 155 14.31 10.15 6.95
CA HIS A 155 13.94 10.21 5.53
C HIS A 155 12.90 9.15 5.21
N GLY A 156 11.84 9.55 4.52
CA GLY A 156 10.84 8.65 3.99
C GLY A 156 11.42 7.76 2.90
N THR A 157 11.17 6.46 3.02
CA THR A 157 11.65 5.41 2.12
C THR A 157 10.51 4.44 1.88
N GLU A 158 10.46 3.82 0.70
CA GLU A 158 9.46 2.81 0.37
C GLU A 158 10.14 1.57 -0.22
N LEU A 159 9.72 0.41 0.27
CA LEU A 159 10.05 -0.90 -0.29
C LEU A 159 8.89 -1.39 -1.15
N ASN A 160 9.14 -1.61 -2.43
CA ASN A 160 8.22 -2.23 -3.37
C ASN A 160 8.59 -3.70 -3.56
N SER A 161 7.61 -4.60 -3.48
CA SER A 161 7.84 -6.01 -3.78
C SER A 161 7.91 -6.24 -5.29
N PRO A 162 8.58 -7.32 -5.74
CA PRO A 162 8.28 -7.87 -7.05
C PRO A 162 6.80 -8.29 -7.12
N VAL A 163 6.29 -8.51 -8.33
CA VAL A 163 4.91 -9.00 -8.50
C VAL A 163 4.85 -10.46 -8.04
N LEU A 164 4.22 -10.67 -6.88
CA LEU A 164 4.09 -11.97 -6.24
C LEU A 164 2.99 -12.75 -6.95
N THR A 165 3.38 -13.87 -7.53
CA THR A 165 2.52 -14.78 -8.32
C THR A 165 2.63 -16.23 -7.88
N ARG A 166 3.66 -16.56 -7.09
CA ARG A 166 3.95 -17.95 -6.73
C ARG A 166 3.03 -18.41 -5.60
N PRO A 167 2.32 -19.55 -5.72
CA PRO A 167 1.46 -20.07 -4.66
C PRO A 167 2.16 -20.21 -3.31
N GLU A 168 3.46 -20.53 -3.30
CA GLU A 168 4.27 -20.65 -2.10
C GLU A 168 4.36 -19.32 -1.31
N GLU A 169 4.36 -18.17 -2.00
CA GLU A 169 4.34 -16.89 -1.30
C GLU A 169 3.08 -16.77 -0.44
N PHE A 170 1.93 -17.13 -1.00
CA PHE A 170 0.65 -17.00 -0.30
C PHE A 170 0.44 -18.10 0.75
N LYS A 171 0.85 -19.33 0.44
CA LYS A 171 0.72 -20.48 1.34
C LYS A 171 1.55 -20.33 2.60
N TYR A 172 2.74 -19.74 2.51
CA TYR A 172 3.69 -19.62 3.62
C TYR A 172 3.77 -18.21 4.22
N GLY A 173 2.78 -17.35 3.97
CA GLY A 173 2.69 -16.04 4.63
C GLY A 173 3.74 -15.01 4.16
N LEU A 174 3.97 -14.96 2.84
CA LEU A 174 4.91 -14.07 2.16
C LEU A 174 6.36 -14.19 2.69
N PRO A 175 6.98 -15.38 2.62
CA PRO A 175 8.33 -15.62 3.15
C PRO A 175 9.39 -14.71 2.51
N SER A 176 9.24 -14.33 1.24
CA SER A 176 10.17 -13.38 0.61
C SER A 176 10.05 -11.98 1.22
N LEU A 177 8.83 -11.49 1.44
CA LEU A 177 8.56 -10.23 2.14
C LEU A 177 9.13 -10.26 3.56
N LYS A 178 8.90 -11.34 4.29
CA LYS A 178 9.45 -11.50 5.64
C LYS A 178 10.97 -11.36 5.63
N ARG A 179 11.67 -12.05 4.71
CA ARG A 179 13.13 -11.91 4.58
C ARG A 179 13.54 -10.47 4.25
N SER A 180 12.81 -9.78 3.38
CA SER A 180 13.08 -8.38 3.03
C SER A 180 12.97 -7.44 4.23
N LEU A 181 11.87 -7.55 4.98
CA LEU A 181 11.61 -6.73 6.16
C LEU A 181 12.61 -7.03 7.28
N ASP A 182 12.91 -8.32 7.51
CA ASP A 182 13.90 -8.74 8.50
C ASP A 182 15.29 -8.21 8.12
N ALA A 183 15.67 -8.29 6.84
CA ALA A 183 16.95 -7.78 6.34
C ALA A 183 17.08 -6.27 6.56
N ILE A 184 16.05 -5.49 6.24
CA ILE A 184 16.05 -4.04 6.46
C ILE A 184 16.10 -3.72 7.96
N GLN A 185 15.18 -4.25 8.78
CA GLN A 185 15.09 -3.91 10.21
C GLN A 185 16.34 -4.31 11.01
N ASN A 186 17.04 -5.36 10.59
CA ASN A 186 18.25 -5.84 11.25
C ASN A 186 19.55 -5.16 10.80
N ASN A 187 19.54 -4.42 9.69
CA ASN A 187 20.74 -3.77 9.15
C ASN A 187 20.60 -2.26 9.03
N VAL A 188 19.39 -1.71 9.08
CA VAL A 188 19.09 -0.29 8.94
C VAL A 188 18.27 0.18 10.14
N LYS A 189 18.58 1.36 10.67
CA LYS A 189 17.73 2.01 11.67
C LYS A 189 16.46 2.51 11.00
N VAL A 190 15.37 1.81 11.28
CA VAL A 190 14.05 2.11 10.74
C VAL A 190 13.07 2.54 11.82
N SER A 191 12.09 3.31 11.40
CA SER A 191 10.95 3.70 12.22
C SER A 191 9.70 3.84 11.36
N LEU A 192 8.55 3.92 12.01
CA LEU A 192 7.24 4.12 11.42
C LEU A 192 6.59 5.29 12.14
N ASN A 193 5.76 6.03 11.40
CA ASN A 193 4.93 7.08 11.95
C ASN A 193 3.56 7.09 11.26
N GLU A 194 2.67 7.99 11.65
CA GLU A 194 1.29 7.99 11.13
C GLU A 194 1.20 8.31 9.62
N SER A 195 2.23 8.96 9.06
CA SER A 195 2.33 9.25 7.63
C SER A 195 2.74 8.02 6.81
N CYS A 196 3.23 6.94 7.42
CA CYS A 196 3.68 5.73 6.73
C CYS A 196 2.52 4.77 6.40
N GLY A 197 2.38 4.40 5.14
CA GLY A 197 1.36 3.48 4.66
C GLY A 197 1.84 2.15 4.09
N LEU A 198 0.88 1.21 4.06
CA LEU A 198 0.98 -0.05 3.35
C LEU A 198 0.03 0.00 2.16
N HIS A 199 0.56 -0.17 0.95
CA HIS A 199 -0.25 -0.27 -0.27
C HIS A 199 -0.21 -1.69 -0.81
N LEU A 200 -1.38 -2.21 -1.17
CA LEU A 200 -1.53 -3.55 -1.74
C LEU A 200 -2.10 -3.44 -3.15
N HIS A 201 -1.34 -3.90 -4.12
CA HIS A 201 -1.65 -3.83 -5.53
C HIS A 201 -2.13 -5.21 -6.01
N VAL A 202 -3.36 -5.30 -6.49
CA VAL A 202 -3.92 -6.56 -7.00
C VAL A 202 -4.37 -6.43 -8.44
N ASN A 203 -4.11 -7.46 -9.22
CA ASN A 203 -4.62 -7.63 -10.58
C ASN A 203 -4.65 -9.12 -10.96
N GLN A 204 -5.08 -9.42 -12.19
CA GLN A 204 -5.12 -10.77 -12.72
C GLN A 204 -4.03 -10.94 -13.79
N SER A 205 -2.98 -11.70 -13.49
CA SER A 205 -1.89 -12.02 -14.43
C SER A 205 -1.32 -10.78 -15.12
N GLY A 206 -1.10 -9.71 -14.35
CA GLY A 206 -0.55 -8.45 -14.87
C GLY A 206 -1.57 -7.51 -15.53
N LYS A 207 -2.87 -7.85 -15.57
CA LYS A 207 -3.91 -6.99 -16.15
C LYS A 207 -5.13 -6.86 -15.23
N LEU A 208 -5.66 -5.65 -15.12
CA LEU A 208 -6.93 -5.40 -14.45
C LEU A 208 -8.07 -5.34 -15.48
N ARG A 209 -9.11 -6.16 -15.28
CA ARG A 209 -10.33 -6.09 -16.08
C ARG A 209 -11.24 -4.98 -15.56
N GLN A 210 -11.89 -4.27 -16.47
CA GLN A 210 -12.82 -3.18 -16.15
C GLN A 210 -13.99 -3.65 -15.28
N ASP A 211 -14.63 -4.78 -15.62
CA ASP A 211 -15.77 -5.30 -14.86
C ASP A 211 -15.36 -5.68 -13.43
N THR A 212 -14.21 -6.33 -13.29
CA THR A 212 -13.63 -6.65 -11.98
C THR A 212 -13.35 -5.39 -11.17
N ALA A 213 -12.81 -4.34 -11.79
CA ALA A 213 -12.57 -3.06 -11.12
C ALA A 213 -13.86 -2.40 -10.62
N LYS A 214 -14.92 -2.41 -11.43
CA LYS A 214 -16.25 -1.88 -11.05
C LYS A 214 -16.84 -2.65 -9.89
N ARG A 215 -16.82 -3.99 -9.97
CA ARG A 215 -17.34 -4.89 -8.92
C ARG A 215 -16.61 -4.71 -7.60
N ILE A 216 -15.28 -4.66 -7.62
CA ILE A 216 -14.49 -4.42 -6.40
C ILE A 216 -14.80 -3.06 -5.81
N ALA A 217 -14.86 -2.00 -6.63
CA ALA A 217 -15.19 -0.67 -6.14
C ALA A 217 -16.58 -0.64 -5.46
N CYS A 218 -17.59 -1.28 -6.04
CA CYS A 218 -18.91 -1.40 -5.43
C CYS A 218 -18.90 -2.22 -4.14
N LEU A 219 -18.17 -3.34 -4.11
CA LEU A 219 -18.06 -4.15 -2.90
C LEU A 219 -17.33 -3.39 -1.78
N VAL A 220 -16.25 -2.68 -2.12
CA VAL A 220 -15.48 -1.85 -1.18
C VAL A 220 -16.31 -0.68 -0.64
N LEU A 221 -17.19 -0.06 -1.44
CA LEU A 221 -18.13 0.96 -0.95
C LEU A 221 -18.94 0.46 0.26
N LEU A 222 -19.33 -0.82 0.27
CA LEU A 222 -20.07 -1.42 1.37
C LEU A 222 -19.17 -1.92 2.51
N LEU A 223 -17.95 -2.36 2.19
CA LEU A 223 -17.02 -2.95 3.16
C LEU A 223 -16.13 -1.93 3.89
N GLU A 224 -16.02 -0.69 3.41
CA GLU A 224 -15.11 0.29 4.00
C GLU A 224 -15.34 0.47 5.51
N GLU A 225 -16.56 0.81 5.91
CA GLU A 225 -16.90 1.06 7.31
C GLU A 225 -16.97 -0.20 8.18
N PRO A 226 -17.69 -1.28 7.79
CA PRO A 226 -17.86 -2.44 8.67
C PRO A 226 -16.62 -3.35 8.70
N LEU A 227 -15.72 -3.27 7.72
CA LEU A 227 -14.55 -4.16 7.64
C LEU A 227 -13.26 -3.36 7.55
N LEU A 228 -12.98 -2.71 6.41
CA LEU A 228 -11.62 -2.27 6.07
C LEU A 228 -11.05 -1.25 7.07
N TYR A 229 -11.85 -0.30 7.56
CA TYR A 229 -11.41 0.63 8.59
C TYR A 229 -11.41 0.04 10.00
N GLN A 230 -12.25 -0.97 10.29
CA GLN A 230 -12.26 -1.63 11.60
C GLN A 230 -10.99 -2.46 11.87
N ILE A 231 -10.43 -3.05 10.82
CA ILE A 231 -9.18 -3.84 10.89
C ILE A 231 -7.94 -3.00 10.56
N SER A 232 -8.10 -1.70 10.32
CA SER A 232 -7.01 -0.74 10.08
C SER A 232 -6.75 0.11 11.32
N HIS A 233 -5.53 0.63 11.45
CA HIS A 233 -5.23 1.59 12.51
C HIS A 233 -6.16 2.83 12.42
N PRO A 234 -6.75 3.32 13.52
CA PRO A 234 -7.73 4.42 13.50
C PRO A 234 -7.25 5.71 12.83
N HIS A 235 -5.95 6.00 12.85
CA HIS A 235 -5.37 7.16 12.15
C HIS A 235 -5.65 7.12 10.64
N ARG A 236 -5.72 5.93 10.02
CA ARG A 236 -5.94 5.78 8.58
C ARG A 236 -7.26 6.38 8.11
N GLY A 237 -8.30 6.35 8.95
CA GLY A 237 -9.58 7.00 8.68
C GLY A 237 -9.51 8.53 8.65
N LYS A 238 -8.45 9.13 9.21
CA LYS A 238 -8.23 10.58 9.26
C LYS A 238 -7.16 11.05 8.27
N SER A 239 -6.41 10.12 7.68
CA SER A 239 -5.31 10.44 6.77
C SER A 239 -5.84 11.02 5.45
N PRO A 240 -5.33 12.17 4.99
CA PRO A 240 -5.72 12.74 3.69
C PRO A 240 -5.29 11.86 2.51
N PHE A 241 -4.39 10.90 2.75
CA PHE A 241 -3.90 9.95 1.75
C PHE A 241 -4.76 8.66 1.70
N CYS A 242 -5.73 8.49 2.60
CA CYS A 242 -6.60 7.33 2.66
C CYS A 242 -8.05 7.74 2.98
N VAL A 243 -8.56 8.77 2.30
CA VAL A 243 -9.97 9.15 2.46
C VAL A 243 -10.89 8.09 1.87
N ARG A 244 -12.13 8.02 2.35
CA ARG A 244 -13.05 6.94 2.01
C ARG A 244 -13.59 7.09 0.60
N ILE A 245 -13.73 6.00 -0.15
CA ILE A 245 -14.50 6.08 -1.40
C ILE A 245 -16.00 6.21 -1.14
N SER A 246 -16.49 5.69 -0.01
CA SER A 246 -17.91 5.70 0.40
C SER A 246 -18.43 7.08 0.80
N THR A 247 -17.56 8.03 1.13
CA THR A 247 -17.96 9.39 1.51
C THR A 247 -17.28 10.49 0.69
N ASP A 248 -16.06 10.28 0.21
CA ASP A 248 -15.26 11.36 -0.38
C ASP A 248 -15.00 11.21 -1.88
N SER A 249 -15.32 10.07 -2.49
CA SER A 249 -15.08 9.89 -3.93
C SER A 249 -16.02 10.73 -4.79
N LYS A 250 -15.61 11.03 -6.03
CA LYS A 250 -16.52 11.67 -7.00
C LYS A 250 -17.75 10.82 -7.28
N ALA A 251 -17.67 9.49 -7.19
CA ALA A 251 -18.82 8.62 -7.41
C ALA A 251 -19.98 8.95 -6.45
N VAL A 252 -19.64 9.28 -5.20
CA VAL A 252 -20.60 9.65 -4.15
C VAL A 252 -20.96 11.12 -4.22
N MET A 253 -19.96 12.00 -4.38
CA MET A 253 -20.13 13.45 -4.22
C MET A 253 -20.64 14.19 -5.47
N ASP A 254 -20.35 13.70 -6.68
CA ASP A 254 -20.78 14.35 -7.91
C ASP A 254 -22.25 14.01 -8.23
N GLU A 255 -23.20 14.66 -7.55
CA GLU A 255 -24.66 14.40 -7.67
C GLU A 255 -25.29 14.87 -8.99
N SER A 256 -24.50 15.32 -9.97
CA SER A 256 -25.01 16.00 -11.17
C SER A 256 -25.76 15.11 -12.18
N TRP A 257 -25.60 13.77 -12.12
CA TRP A 257 -26.18 12.87 -13.12
C TRP A 257 -26.32 11.41 -12.64
N ILE A 258 -27.37 10.72 -13.08
CA ILE A 258 -27.58 9.30 -12.81
C ILE A 258 -27.59 8.54 -14.15
N PRO A 259 -26.67 7.57 -14.37
CA PRO A 259 -26.63 6.80 -15.61
C PRO A 259 -27.79 5.84 -15.74
N GLU A 260 -28.20 5.61 -16.99
CA GLU A 260 -28.84 4.35 -17.37
C GLU A 260 -27.76 3.27 -17.53
N LEU A 261 -28.04 2.07 -17.01
CA LEU A 261 -27.09 0.96 -17.02
C LEU A 261 -27.55 -0.14 -17.97
N VAL A 262 -26.57 -0.88 -18.49
CA VAL A 262 -26.79 -2.07 -19.32
C VAL A 262 -25.91 -3.22 -18.82
N GLY A 263 -26.27 -4.44 -19.22
CA GLY A 263 -25.50 -5.65 -18.94
C GLY A 263 -25.34 -5.90 -17.43
N ASP A 264 -24.10 -6.23 -17.03
CA ASP A 264 -23.76 -6.58 -15.65
C ASP A 264 -24.23 -5.51 -14.64
N GLY A 265 -23.92 -4.24 -14.89
CA GLY A 265 -24.30 -3.15 -13.99
C GLY A 265 -25.82 -3.03 -13.78
N ALA A 266 -26.62 -3.22 -14.83
CA ALA A 266 -28.08 -3.20 -14.71
C ALA A 266 -28.58 -4.34 -13.82
N MET A 267 -28.04 -5.55 -14.03
CA MET A 267 -28.39 -6.73 -13.27
C MET A 267 -28.04 -6.58 -11.78
N GLN A 268 -26.83 -6.12 -11.47
CA GLN A 268 -26.40 -5.90 -10.08
C GLN A 268 -27.30 -4.87 -9.37
N MET A 269 -27.62 -3.77 -10.04
CA MET A 269 -28.44 -2.71 -9.45
C MET A 269 -29.91 -3.11 -9.32
N GLU A 270 -30.45 -3.93 -10.22
CA GLU A 270 -31.81 -4.46 -10.10
C GLU A 270 -31.93 -5.42 -8.89
N ALA A 271 -30.97 -6.33 -8.72
CA ALA A 271 -30.94 -7.23 -7.58
C ALA A 271 -30.82 -6.45 -6.26
N LEU A 272 -29.92 -5.45 -6.22
CA LEU A 272 -29.75 -4.61 -5.04
C LEU A 272 -31.02 -3.78 -4.75
N ASP A 273 -31.66 -3.18 -5.75
CA ASP A 273 -32.91 -2.42 -5.59
C ASP A 273 -34.04 -3.26 -4.98
N LYS A 274 -34.17 -4.54 -5.38
CA LYS A 274 -35.14 -5.48 -4.79
C LYS A 274 -34.89 -5.71 -3.30
N VAL A 275 -33.63 -5.88 -2.91
CA VAL A 275 -33.23 -6.03 -1.50
C VAL A 275 -33.44 -4.72 -0.75
N MET A 276 -33.08 -3.58 -1.33
CA MET A 276 -33.27 -2.26 -0.71
C MET A 276 -34.74 -1.99 -0.39
N LYS A 277 -35.67 -2.41 -1.25
CA LYS A 277 -37.12 -2.31 -1.05
C LYS A 277 -37.61 -3.03 0.20
N SER A 278 -37.00 -4.15 0.59
CA SER A 278 -37.37 -4.83 1.84
C SER A 278 -36.92 -4.09 3.10
N PHE A 279 -36.11 -3.03 2.96
CA PHE A 279 -35.67 -2.15 4.04
C PHE A 279 -36.23 -0.72 3.92
N GLU A 280 -37.23 -0.47 3.06
CA GLU A 280 -37.80 0.88 2.83
C GLU A 280 -38.40 1.52 4.09
N ASP A 281 -38.91 0.73 5.04
CA ASP A 281 -39.37 1.21 6.34
C ASP A 281 -38.21 1.56 7.31
N SER A 282 -36.96 1.26 6.93
CA SER A 282 -35.77 1.68 7.66
C SER A 282 -35.32 3.07 7.20
N ASN A 283 -35.01 3.96 8.16
CA ASN A 283 -34.47 5.29 7.88
C ASN A 283 -33.03 5.26 7.30
N LYS A 284 -32.48 4.08 6.95
CA LYS A 284 -31.07 3.87 6.62
C LYS A 284 -30.81 3.45 5.18
N VAL A 285 -31.83 3.44 4.31
CA VAL A 285 -31.61 3.18 2.88
C VAL A 285 -30.76 4.30 2.28
N ASP A 286 -29.45 4.05 2.15
CA ASP A 286 -28.53 5.01 1.57
C ASP A 286 -28.65 5.01 0.04
N LYS A 287 -29.62 5.78 -0.44
CA LYS A 287 -29.83 6.03 -1.87
C LYS A 287 -28.58 6.62 -2.54
N LYS A 288 -27.69 7.29 -1.79
CA LYS A 288 -26.44 7.84 -2.34
C LYS A 288 -25.48 6.74 -2.70
N ILE A 289 -25.33 5.70 -1.87
CA ILE A 289 -24.48 4.54 -2.18
C ILE A 289 -24.94 3.85 -3.47
N LEU A 290 -26.26 3.61 -3.63
CA LEU A 290 -26.78 3.02 -4.86
C LEU A 290 -26.49 3.89 -6.09
N GLN A 291 -26.67 5.21 -5.98
CA GLN A 291 -26.34 6.14 -7.06
C GLN A 291 -24.84 6.15 -7.38
N ALA A 292 -23.98 6.07 -6.37
CA ALA A 292 -22.53 5.97 -6.54
C ALA A 292 -22.13 4.68 -7.28
N MET A 293 -22.72 3.55 -6.91
CA MET A 293 -22.52 2.28 -7.63
C MET A 293 -22.96 2.39 -9.10
N LYS A 294 -24.10 3.01 -9.37
CA LYS A 294 -24.55 3.28 -10.75
C LYS A 294 -23.51 4.10 -11.52
N ARG A 295 -22.99 5.18 -10.93
CA ARG A 295 -21.92 6.00 -11.54
C ARG A 295 -20.65 5.20 -11.80
N ILE A 296 -20.24 4.30 -10.91
CA ILE A 296 -19.08 3.41 -11.10
C ILE A 296 -19.32 2.45 -12.27
N TYR A 297 -20.49 1.80 -12.34
CA TYR A 297 -20.79 0.86 -13.43
C TYR A 297 -20.85 1.51 -14.80
N ALA A 298 -21.22 2.78 -14.88
CA ALA A 298 -21.30 3.53 -16.12
C ALA A 298 -19.93 3.93 -16.71
N GLN A 299 -18.84 3.76 -15.97
CA GLN A 299 -17.50 4.14 -16.44
C GLN A 299 -17.06 3.29 -17.64
N ALA A 300 -16.57 3.93 -18.70
CA ALA A 300 -16.26 3.31 -20.00
C ALA A 300 -14.92 2.55 -20.04
N GLY A 301 -14.02 2.79 -19.09
CA GLY A 301 -12.70 2.12 -19.01
C GLY A 301 -11.95 2.41 -17.71
N LEU A 302 -10.77 1.79 -17.54
CA LEU A 302 -9.98 1.92 -16.32
C LEU A 302 -9.59 3.37 -15.98
N GLU A 303 -9.29 4.21 -16.97
CA GLU A 303 -8.98 5.62 -16.72
C GLU A 303 -10.19 6.40 -16.17
N SER A 304 -11.39 6.12 -16.69
CA SER A 304 -12.61 6.74 -16.18
C SER A 304 -12.95 6.25 -14.76
N ILE A 305 -12.72 4.96 -14.45
CA ILE A 305 -12.83 4.42 -13.09
C ILE A 305 -11.79 5.08 -12.16
N ARG A 306 -10.53 5.17 -12.59
CA ARG A 306 -9.47 5.90 -11.88
C ARG A 306 -9.88 7.33 -11.56
N SER A 307 -10.58 7.99 -12.48
CA SER A 307 -11.04 9.37 -12.27
C SER A 307 -12.19 9.47 -11.27
N ILE A 308 -13.20 8.58 -11.36
CA ILE A 308 -14.39 8.64 -10.50
C ILE A 308 -14.10 8.22 -9.05
N LEU A 309 -13.08 7.37 -8.84
CA LEU A 309 -12.65 6.95 -7.49
C LEU A 309 -11.71 7.95 -6.80
N LYS A 310 -11.31 9.04 -7.45
CA LYS A 310 -10.54 10.11 -6.79
C LYS A 310 -11.40 10.83 -5.77
N LYS A 311 -10.73 11.42 -4.77
CA LYS A 311 -11.35 12.39 -3.87
C LYS A 311 -12.02 13.50 -4.69
N PHE A 312 -13.25 13.84 -4.33
CA PHE A 312 -13.97 14.97 -4.89
C PHE A 312 -13.20 16.26 -4.62
N ASP A 313 -13.15 17.13 -5.64
CA ASP A 313 -12.36 18.35 -5.61
C ASP A 313 -13.30 19.55 -5.68
N GLU A 314 -13.34 20.34 -4.62
CA GLU A 314 -14.18 21.52 -4.51
C GLU A 314 -13.46 22.81 -4.93
N GLY A 315 -12.27 22.75 -5.57
CA GLY A 315 -11.57 23.99 -5.94
C GLY A 315 -10.17 23.86 -6.55
N PRO A 316 -9.43 24.98 -6.65
CA PRO A 316 -8.17 25.06 -7.39
C PRO A 316 -6.95 24.49 -6.64
N VAL A 317 -7.07 24.14 -5.35
CA VAL A 317 -5.94 23.66 -4.54
C VAL A 317 -5.76 22.15 -4.73
N ARG A 318 -4.72 21.76 -5.45
CA ARG A 318 -4.32 20.35 -5.59
C ARG A 318 -3.66 19.86 -4.29
N THR A 319 -4.45 19.40 -3.34
CA THR A 319 -3.97 18.44 -2.32
C THR A 319 -4.06 17.02 -2.88
N THR A 320 -3.31 16.07 -2.34
CA THR A 320 -3.23 14.69 -2.83
C THR A 320 -4.62 14.01 -2.81
N ARG A 321 -5.22 13.81 -4.00
CA ARG A 321 -6.64 13.43 -4.20
C ARG A 321 -6.94 11.93 -4.13
N ARG A 322 -6.20 11.16 -3.34
CA ARG A 322 -6.33 9.68 -3.36
C ARG A 322 -7.28 9.20 -2.28
N CYS A 323 -8.23 8.36 -2.65
CA CYS A 323 -9.04 7.60 -1.71
C CYS A 323 -8.31 6.31 -1.28
N GLY A 324 -8.91 5.57 -0.34
CA GLY A 324 -8.43 4.27 0.15
C GLY A 324 -8.39 3.18 -0.92
N LEU A 325 -9.14 3.33 -2.02
CA LEU A 325 -9.09 2.47 -3.20
C LEU A 325 -8.79 3.29 -4.46
N VAL A 326 -7.80 2.85 -5.23
CA VAL A 326 -7.35 3.54 -6.45
C VAL A 326 -7.12 2.54 -7.58
N VAL A 327 -7.44 2.92 -8.82
CA VAL A 327 -6.91 2.22 -10.01
C VAL A 327 -5.55 2.83 -10.35
N SER A 328 -4.47 2.10 -10.08
CA SER A 328 -3.09 2.58 -10.27
C SER A 328 -2.77 2.80 -11.75
N ARG A 329 -1.65 3.48 -12.02
CA ARG A 329 -1.13 3.67 -13.39
C ARG A 329 -0.62 2.39 -14.05
N ASN A 330 -0.35 1.36 -13.24
CA ASN A 330 0.13 0.06 -13.69
C ASN A 330 -1.03 -0.93 -13.87
N ASP A 331 -2.25 -0.42 -14.05
CA ASP A 331 -3.48 -1.20 -14.17
C ASP A 331 -3.61 -2.27 -13.07
N THR A 332 -3.44 -1.82 -11.82
CA THR A 332 -3.77 -2.58 -10.61
C THR A 332 -4.85 -1.85 -9.81
N LEU A 333 -5.54 -2.58 -8.94
CA LEU A 333 -6.26 -1.94 -7.83
C LEU A 333 -5.32 -1.82 -6.65
N GLU A 334 -5.15 -0.60 -6.16
CA GLU A 334 -4.31 -0.22 -5.03
C GLU A 334 -5.23 -0.01 -3.81
N PHE A 335 -5.09 -0.87 -2.81
CA PHE A 335 -5.71 -0.76 -1.50
C PHE A 335 -4.75 -0.03 -0.56
N ARG A 336 -5.20 1.10 -0.02
CA ARG A 336 -4.42 1.99 0.85
C ARG A 336 -4.97 2.01 2.28
N TYR A 337 -5.74 1.03 2.72
CA TYR A 337 -6.34 1.05 4.06
C TYR A 337 -5.34 0.79 5.21
N PRO A 338 -4.48 -0.23 5.15
CA PRO A 338 -3.63 -0.57 6.29
C PRO A 338 -2.50 0.44 6.53
N ALA A 339 -2.20 0.68 7.82
CA ALA A 339 -0.98 1.36 8.24
C ALA A 339 0.26 0.54 7.89
N SER A 340 1.38 1.22 7.65
CA SER A 340 2.65 0.53 7.46
C SER A 340 3.07 -0.23 8.71
N THR A 341 3.77 -1.33 8.51
CA THR A 341 4.33 -2.17 9.58
C THR A 341 5.49 -2.99 9.03
N PHE A 342 6.32 -3.51 9.94
CA PHE A 342 7.24 -4.59 9.60
C PHE A 342 6.67 -5.97 9.98
N ASP A 343 5.49 -6.06 10.61
CA ASP A 343 4.83 -7.34 10.88
C ASP A 343 4.41 -8.01 9.56
N SER A 344 5.22 -8.97 9.11
CA SER A 344 4.99 -9.71 7.88
C SER A 344 3.73 -10.56 7.93
N GLU A 345 3.29 -11.02 9.11
CA GLU A 345 2.05 -11.79 9.23
C GLU A 345 0.83 -10.90 9.03
N TYR A 346 0.86 -9.67 9.55
CA TYR A 346 -0.19 -8.69 9.31
C TYR A 346 -0.30 -8.33 7.82
N ILE A 347 0.85 -8.09 7.16
CA ILE A 347 0.86 -7.78 5.72
C ILE A 347 0.36 -8.97 4.91
N ALA A 348 0.77 -10.19 5.25
CA ALA A 348 0.28 -11.40 4.59
C ALA A 348 -1.24 -11.60 4.78
N ALA A 349 -1.77 -11.33 5.96
CA ALA A 349 -3.20 -11.43 6.24
C ALA A 349 -4.02 -10.43 5.41
N TRP A 350 -3.56 -9.18 5.32
CA TRP A 350 -4.16 -8.20 4.43
C TRP A 350 -4.04 -8.58 2.95
N GLY A 351 -2.88 -9.11 2.54
CA GLY A 351 -2.64 -9.65 1.20
C GLY A 351 -3.66 -10.72 0.82
N GLN A 352 -3.98 -11.64 1.75
CA GLN A 352 -5.02 -12.64 1.53
C GLN A 352 -6.41 -12.03 1.45
N LEU A 353 -6.74 -11.08 2.32
CA LEU A 353 -8.04 -10.42 2.30
C LEU A 353 -8.29 -9.68 0.97
N VAL A 354 -7.33 -8.89 0.48
CA VAL A 354 -7.51 -8.15 -0.79
C VAL A 354 -7.58 -9.08 -2.00
N ARG A 355 -6.82 -10.19 -1.99
CA ARG A 355 -6.91 -11.22 -3.03
C ARG A 355 -8.26 -11.94 -2.99
N HIS A 356 -8.81 -12.17 -1.79
CA HIS A 356 -10.13 -12.76 -1.60
C HIS A 356 -11.24 -11.83 -2.13
N ILE A 357 -11.22 -10.54 -1.79
CA ILE A 357 -12.14 -9.53 -2.34
C ILE A 357 -12.06 -9.50 -3.87
N PHE A 358 -10.85 -9.60 -4.43
CA PHE A 358 -10.65 -9.66 -5.87
C PHE A 358 -11.27 -10.91 -6.49
N ALA A 359 -11.07 -12.08 -5.87
CA ALA A 359 -11.63 -13.35 -6.32
C ALA A 359 -13.16 -13.35 -6.30
N LEU A 360 -13.80 -12.73 -5.29
CA LEU A 360 -15.26 -12.57 -5.25
C LEU A 360 -15.78 -11.77 -6.46
N ALA A 361 -15.10 -10.69 -6.80
CA ALA A 361 -15.47 -9.87 -7.96
C ALA A 361 -15.28 -10.57 -9.32
N MET A 362 -14.43 -11.60 -9.37
CA MET A 362 -14.20 -12.43 -10.57
C MET A 362 -15.27 -13.51 -10.77
N LYS A 363 -16.14 -13.77 -9.80
CA LYS A 363 -17.20 -14.77 -9.90
C LYS A 363 -18.17 -14.48 -11.05
N PRO A 364 -18.94 -15.51 -11.50
CA PRO A 364 -20.10 -15.29 -12.35
C PRO A 364 -20.99 -14.17 -11.82
N ALA A 365 -21.63 -13.45 -12.73
CA ALA A 365 -22.32 -12.20 -12.40
C ALA A 365 -23.46 -12.40 -11.39
N ASP A 366 -24.17 -13.51 -11.48
CA ASP A 366 -25.23 -13.94 -10.57
C ASP A 366 -24.69 -14.29 -9.17
N GLU A 367 -23.58 -15.03 -9.09
CA GLU A 367 -22.90 -15.31 -7.82
C GLU A 367 -22.41 -14.01 -7.15
N PHE A 368 -21.78 -13.12 -7.92
CA PHE A 368 -21.34 -11.82 -7.41
C PHE A 368 -22.53 -10.98 -6.92
N SER A 369 -23.67 -11.03 -7.61
CA SER A 369 -24.89 -10.34 -7.19
C SER A 369 -25.38 -10.82 -5.83
N GLN A 370 -25.35 -12.12 -5.56
CA GLN A 370 -25.74 -12.68 -4.27
C GLN A 370 -24.81 -12.18 -3.16
N ILE A 371 -23.49 -12.12 -3.42
CA ILE A 371 -22.51 -11.60 -2.47
C ILE A 371 -22.76 -10.12 -2.20
N LEU A 372 -22.96 -9.30 -3.24
CA LEU A 372 -23.21 -7.87 -3.10
C LEU A 372 -24.49 -7.60 -2.29
N CYS A 373 -25.58 -8.33 -2.57
CA CYS A 373 -26.83 -8.26 -1.83
C CYS A 373 -26.65 -8.66 -0.37
N ARG A 374 -25.97 -9.78 -0.09
CA ARG A 374 -25.68 -10.25 1.28
C ARG A 374 -24.89 -9.23 2.09
N VAL A 375 -23.87 -8.62 1.49
CA VAL A 375 -23.09 -7.57 2.15
C VAL A 375 -23.93 -6.31 2.38
N TYR A 376 -24.80 -5.95 1.44
CA TYR A 376 -25.72 -4.82 1.64
C TYR A 376 -26.71 -5.08 2.79
N GLU A 377 -27.32 -6.26 2.86
CA GLU A 377 -28.22 -6.66 3.94
C GLU A 377 -27.54 -6.53 5.31
N LEU A 378 -26.30 -7.00 5.41
CA LEU A 378 -25.50 -6.85 6.62
C LEU A 378 -25.36 -5.38 7.04
N VAL A 379 -25.01 -4.50 6.10
CA VAL A 379 -24.79 -3.07 6.36
C VAL A 379 -26.11 -2.35 6.68
N ALA A 380 -27.22 -2.80 6.10
CA ALA A 380 -28.54 -2.18 6.28
C ALA A 380 -29.23 -2.54 7.62
N GLN A 381 -28.90 -3.68 8.24
CA GLN A 381 -29.64 -4.26 9.37
C GLN A 381 -29.46 -3.59 10.76
N ASP A 382 -28.86 -2.40 10.86
CA ASP A 382 -28.75 -1.57 12.09
C ASP A 382 -28.14 -2.25 13.34
N LYS A 383 -27.51 -3.40 13.18
CA LYS A 383 -26.54 -3.87 14.17
C LYS A 383 -25.20 -3.34 13.73
N ALA A 384 -24.40 -2.87 14.67
CA ALA A 384 -22.97 -2.67 14.48
C ALA A 384 -22.35 -4.01 14.09
N ALA A 385 -22.54 -4.42 12.84
CA ALA A 385 -21.98 -5.60 12.25
C ALA A 385 -20.48 -5.34 12.24
N GLY A 386 -19.83 -5.85 13.28
CA GLY A 386 -18.39 -5.75 13.41
C GLY A 386 -17.73 -6.45 12.23
N TRP A 387 -16.44 -6.22 12.09
CA TRP A 387 -15.62 -6.78 11.02
C TRP A 387 -15.74 -8.30 10.90
N GLU A 388 -16.02 -9.03 11.99
CA GLU A 388 -16.26 -10.48 11.96
C GLU A 388 -17.47 -10.85 11.09
N ALA A 389 -18.59 -10.15 11.25
CA ALA A 389 -19.80 -10.40 10.46
C ALA A 389 -19.60 -9.98 9.00
N ALA A 390 -18.80 -8.93 8.74
CA ALA A 390 -18.42 -8.54 7.39
C ALA A 390 -17.50 -9.57 6.72
N MET A 391 -16.55 -10.18 7.45
CA MET A 391 -15.74 -11.29 6.98
C MET A 391 -16.60 -12.53 6.66
N GLU A 392 -17.59 -12.84 7.50
CA GLU A 392 -18.55 -13.92 7.26
C GLU A 392 -19.39 -13.65 6.00
N ALA A 393 -19.89 -12.42 5.82
CA ALA A 393 -20.66 -12.03 4.64
C ALA A 393 -19.87 -12.07 3.33
N ILE A 394 -18.53 -12.04 3.39
CA ILE A 394 -17.68 -12.29 2.22
C ILE A 394 -17.08 -13.70 2.21
N GLU A 395 -17.43 -14.57 3.16
CA GLU A 395 -16.89 -15.93 3.32
C GLU A 395 -15.36 -15.99 3.47
N PHE A 396 -14.75 -14.97 4.09
CA PHE A 396 -13.32 -14.94 4.34
C PHE A 396 -12.98 -15.72 5.63
N THR A 397 -12.21 -16.81 5.49
CA THR A 397 -11.87 -17.72 6.58
C THR A 397 -10.37 -18.06 6.66
N ASP A 398 -9.56 -17.55 5.73
CA ASP A 398 -8.13 -17.91 5.60
C ASP A 398 -7.28 -17.43 6.78
N VAL A 399 -7.72 -16.36 7.45
CA VAL A 399 -7.06 -15.81 8.63
C VAL A 399 -8.06 -15.80 9.78
N GLY A 400 -7.76 -16.55 10.83
CA GLY A 400 -8.65 -16.69 11.99
C GLY A 400 -8.89 -15.35 12.71
N PRO A 401 -10.10 -15.14 13.26
CA PRO A 401 -10.48 -13.88 13.90
C PRO A 401 -9.57 -13.49 15.06
N GLU A 402 -8.98 -14.46 15.76
CA GLU A 402 -8.07 -14.20 16.88
C GLU A 402 -6.80 -13.44 16.47
N LYS A 403 -6.29 -13.64 15.24
CA LYS A 403 -5.15 -12.85 14.74
C LYS A 403 -5.55 -11.39 14.53
N TRP A 404 -6.72 -11.16 13.91
CA TRP A 404 -7.26 -9.81 13.72
C TRP A 404 -7.53 -9.11 15.04
N LYS A 405 -8.14 -9.79 16.02
CA LYS A 405 -8.35 -9.26 17.38
C LYS A 405 -7.04 -8.83 18.03
N LYS A 406 -5.99 -9.64 17.90
CA LYS A 406 -4.66 -9.30 18.41
C LYS A 406 -4.17 -7.99 17.79
N TRP A 407 -4.12 -7.88 16.46
CA TRP A 407 -3.65 -6.66 15.79
C TRP A 407 -4.51 -5.43 16.11
N ILE A 408 -5.83 -5.58 16.14
CA ILE A 408 -6.74 -4.49 16.51
C ILE A 408 -6.47 -4.03 17.94
N SER A 409 -6.27 -4.96 18.89
CA SER A 409 -5.96 -4.60 20.28
C SER A 409 -4.65 -3.84 20.42
N GLU A 410 -3.70 -4.04 19.50
CA GLU A 410 -2.44 -3.30 19.49
C GLU A 410 -2.65 -1.81 19.15
N PHE A 411 -3.70 -1.47 18.39
CA PHE A 411 -4.03 -0.08 18.04
C PHE A 411 -4.52 0.76 19.23
N ASP A 412 -5.02 0.13 20.28
CA ASP A 412 -5.37 0.82 21.54
C ASP A 412 -4.26 0.70 22.60
N GLY A 413 -3.24 -0.12 22.33
CA GLY A 413 -2.10 -0.37 23.21
C GLY A 413 -0.79 0.16 22.62
N PRO A 414 0.18 -0.72 22.29
CA PRO A 414 1.53 -0.33 21.89
C PRO A 414 1.58 0.52 20.62
N LEU A 415 0.62 0.37 19.69
CA LEU A 415 0.61 1.09 18.41
C LEU A 415 -0.31 2.32 18.41
N LYS A 416 -0.92 2.67 19.55
CA LYS A 416 -1.90 3.77 19.65
C LYS A 416 -1.40 5.10 19.14
N ASP A 417 -0.14 5.40 19.43
CA ASP A 417 0.54 6.60 18.96
C ASP A 417 1.68 6.19 18.02
N LEU A 418 1.39 6.19 16.72
CA LEU A 418 2.35 5.80 15.70
C LEU A 418 3.55 6.76 15.64
N ASP A 419 3.39 8.03 16.04
CA ASP A 419 4.49 9.01 16.00
C ASP A 419 5.46 8.83 17.18
N GLN A 420 5.05 8.13 18.24
CA GLN A 420 5.85 7.88 19.44
C GLN A 420 6.49 6.48 19.49
N GLN A 421 6.48 5.73 18.39
CA GLN A 421 7.06 4.37 18.36
C GLN A 421 8.58 4.35 18.52
N GLY A 422 9.26 5.47 18.25
CA GLY A 422 10.71 5.56 18.29
C GLY A 422 11.38 4.68 17.23
N ILE A 423 12.65 4.33 17.48
CA ILE A 423 13.41 3.48 16.55
C ILE A 423 13.02 2.02 16.80
N MET A 424 12.63 1.31 15.73
CA MET A 424 12.28 -0.10 15.85
C MET A 424 13.50 -0.91 16.32
N PRO A 425 13.36 -1.82 17.29
CA PRO A 425 14.46 -2.68 17.71
C PRO A 425 14.86 -3.66 16.59
N PRO A 426 16.09 -4.20 16.60
CA PRO A 426 16.42 -5.32 15.72
C PRO A 426 15.51 -6.51 16.03
N ARG A 427 15.21 -7.32 15.02
CA ARG A 427 14.46 -8.55 15.22
C ARG A 427 15.36 -9.60 15.88
N PRO A 428 14.82 -10.44 16.76
CA PRO A 428 15.54 -11.60 17.26
C PRO A 428 16.01 -12.41 16.05
N ARG A 429 17.32 -12.71 15.97
CA ARG A 429 17.79 -13.74 15.03
C ARG A 429 17.11 -15.03 15.46
N MET A 430 16.24 -15.58 14.62
CA MET A 430 15.79 -16.95 14.84
C MET A 430 17.05 -17.81 14.89
N ALA A 431 17.23 -18.57 15.96
CA ALA A 431 18.24 -19.60 15.99
C ALA A 431 18.00 -20.46 14.74
N LEU A 432 19.00 -20.52 13.87
CA LEU A 432 19.01 -21.45 12.76
C LEU A 432 19.18 -22.82 13.42
N ASP A 433 18.07 -23.51 13.66
CA ASP A 433 18.08 -24.95 13.95
C ASP A 433 18.28 -25.75 12.66
#